data_AF-A0A927S8T2-F1
#
_entry.id   AF-A0A927S8T2-F1
#
_cell.length_a   1.000
_cell.length_b   1.000
_cell.length_c   1.000
_cell.angle_alpha   90.00
_cell.angle_beta   90.00
_cell.angle_gamma   90.00
#
_symmetry.space_group_name_H-M   'P 1'
#
loop_
_entity.id
_entity.type
_entity.pdbx_description
1 polymer ?
#
loop_
_entity_poly.entity_id
_entity_poly.type
_entity_poly.pdbx_seq_one_letter_code
_entity_poly.pdbx_strand_id
1 'polypeptide(L)'
;MKNTMVDLWNGNLAPVKKCTRDSAQIASMMALIEKRGMKLSAVLDEKQKELFAGYNACMEEYLGALAEQAFCEGFRLGARLLSEVFGESS
;
A
#
# COMPACT_ATOMS: atom_id res chain seq x y z
N MET A 1 24.64 -1.84 15.83
CA MET A 1 23.80 -2.73 15.00
C MET A 1 22.46 -2.05 14.81
N LYS A 2 21.98 -1.87 13.57
CA LYS A 2 20.59 -1.45 13.34
C LYS A 2 19.70 -2.62 13.76
N ASN A 3 18.80 -2.39 14.72
CA ASN A 3 17.92 -3.43 15.22
C ASN A 3 16.66 -3.43 14.35
N THR A 4 16.74 -4.15 13.22
CA THR A 4 15.70 -4.23 12.18
C THR A 4 14.29 -4.49 12.76
N MET A 5 14.20 -5.26 13.85
CA MET A 5 12.93 -5.53 14.54
C MET A 5 12.38 -4.28 15.26
N VAL A 6 13.25 -3.49 15.90
CA VAL A 6 12.88 -2.22 16.54
C VAL A 6 12.49 -1.17 15.50
N ASP A 7 13.19 -1.12 14.37
CA ASP A 7 12.84 -0.23 13.26
C ASP A 7 11.53 -0.61 12.58
N LEU A 8 11.21 -1.92 12.50
CA LEU A 8 9.91 -2.39 12.04
C LEU A 8 8.80 -2.03 13.02
N TRP A 9 9.00 -2.31 14.32
CA TRP A 9 8.03 -2.01 15.38
C TRP A 9 7.69 -0.53 15.49
N ASN A 10 8.69 0.34 15.31
CA ASN A 10 8.49 1.80 15.32
C ASN A 10 7.97 2.36 13.98
N GLY A 11 7.72 1.53 12.97
CA GLY A 11 7.25 1.96 11.66
C GLY A 11 8.30 2.65 10.78
N ASN A 12 9.58 2.59 11.16
CA ASN A 12 10.71 3.14 10.39
C ASN A 12 11.01 2.28 9.14
N LEU A 13 10.69 0.99 9.19
CA LEU A 13 10.63 0.10 8.03
C LEU A 13 9.18 0.02 7.55
N ALA A 14 8.77 0.97 6.72
CA ALA A 14 7.48 0.95 6.04
C ALA A 14 7.67 0.46 4.59
N PRO A 15 7.59 -0.86 4.31
CA PRO A 15 7.75 -1.37 2.95
C PRO A 15 6.70 -0.79 1.99
N VAL A 16 5.49 -0.50 2.49
CA VAL A 16 4.40 0.09 1.70
C VAL A 16 4.73 1.53 1.25
N LYS A 17 5.36 2.37 2.09
CA LYS A 17 5.72 3.75 1.75
C LYS A 17 6.88 3.82 0.74
N LYS A 18 7.79 2.86 0.77
CA LYS A 18 8.90 2.77 -0.20
C LYS A 18 8.46 2.15 -1.52
N CYS A 19 7.67 1.07 -1.50
CA CYS A 19 7.28 0.37 -2.72
C CYS A 19 6.43 1.24 -3.68
N THR A 20 5.60 2.13 -3.12
CA THR A 20 4.73 3.04 -3.90
C THR A 20 5.43 4.31 -4.37
N ARG A 21 6.45 4.83 -3.65
CA ARG A 21 7.22 6.03 -4.03
C ARG A 21 8.49 5.75 -4.84
N ASP A 22 9.13 4.59 -4.65
CA ASP A 22 10.37 4.23 -5.36
C ASP A 22 10.08 3.62 -6.74
N SER A 23 8.82 3.22 -6.99
CA SER A 23 8.34 2.85 -8.32
C SER A 23 7.84 4.10 -9.05
N ALA A 24 8.67 4.64 -9.95
CA ALA A 24 8.30 5.78 -10.80
C ALA A 24 6.99 5.51 -11.58
N GLN A 25 6.74 4.24 -11.94
CA GLN A 25 5.50 3.81 -12.57
C GLN A 25 4.29 4.00 -11.64
N ILE A 26 4.34 3.47 -10.42
CA ILE A 26 3.23 3.58 -9.45
C ILE A 26 2.99 5.04 -9.08
N ALA A 27 4.06 5.81 -8.85
CA ALA A 27 3.97 7.24 -8.57
C ALA A 27 3.28 8.01 -9.72
N SER A 28 3.62 7.72 -10.98
CA SER A 28 2.97 8.35 -12.13
C SER A 28 1.48 7.97 -12.25
N MET A 29 1.13 6.72 -11.94
CA MET A 29 -0.26 6.26 -11.94
C MET A 29 -1.08 6.96 -10.85
N MET A 30 -0.52 7.11 -9.63
CA MET A 30 -1.17 7.87 -8.54
C MET A 30 -1.41 9.34 -8.94
N ALA A 31 -0.39 10.01 -9.49
CA ALA A 31 -0.53 11.39 -9.97
C ALA A 31 -1.60 11.54 -11.06
N LEU A 32 -1.75 10.55 -11.95
CA LEU A 32 -2.83 10.53 -12.94
C LEU A 32 -4.21 10.34 -12.33
N ILE A 33 -4.34 9.49 -11.31
CA ILE A 33 -5.60 9.27 -10.57
C ILE A 33 -6.00 10.58 -9.90
N GLU A 34 -5.10 11.21 -9.15
CA GLU A 34 -5.36 12.50 -8.49
C GLU A 34 -5.76 13.58 -9.49
N LYS A 35 -5.00 13.73 -10.58
CA LYS A 35 -5.29 14.74 -11.62
C LYS A 35 -6.66 14.51 -12.27
N ARG A 36 -7.03 13.26 -12.54
CA ARG A 36 -8.34 12.92 -13.11
C ARG A 36 -9.45 13.12 -12.08
N GLY A 37 -9.22 12.75 -10.83
CA GLY A 37 -10.15 12.96 -9.72
C GLY A 37 -10.46 14.43 -9.49
N MET A 38 -9.46 15.31 -9.51
CA MET A 38 -9.66 16.76 -9.43
C MET A 38 -10.48 17.30 -10.61
N LYS A 39 -10.17 16.89 -11.84
CA LYS A 39 -10.93 17.28 -13.03
C LYS A 39 -12.38 16.81 -12.98
N LEU A 40 -12.60 15.59 -12.49
CA LEU A 40 -13.94 15.04 -12.32
C LEU A 40 -14.70 15.83 -11.25
N SER A 41 -14.11 16.04 -10.08
CA SER A 41 -14.72 16.80 -8.99
C SER A 41 -15.14 18.23 -9.39
N ALA A 42 -14.40 18.87 -10.31
CA ALA A 42 -14.73 20.19 -10.81
C ALA A 42 -16.00 20.26 -11.69
N VAL A 43 -16.43 19.13 -12.27
CA VAL A 43 -17.64 19.07 -13.13
C VAL A 43 -18.84 18.43 -12.46
N LEU A 44 -18.68 17.88 -11.24
CA LEU A 44 -19.75 17.27 -10.48
C LEU A 44 -20.59 18.33 -9.76
N ASP A 45 -21.90 18.10 -9.66
CA ASP A 45 -22.77 18.85 -8.74
C ASP A 45 -22.56 18.41 -7.28
N GLU A 46 -23.15 19.11 -6.31
CA GLU A 46 -22.93 18.84 -4.88
C GLU A 46 -23.33 17.41 -4.45
N LYS A 47 -24.44 16.88 -4.96
CA LYS A 47 -24.88 15.51 -4.63
C LYS A 47 -23.93 14.48 -5.22
N GLN A 48 -23.45 14.73 -6.44
CA GLN A 48 -22.47 13.88 -7.09
C GLN A 48 -21.10 13.94 -6.40
N LYS A 49 -20.69 15.11 -5.90
CA LYS A 49 -19.44 15.26 -5.11
C LYS A 49 -19.50 14.47 -3.82
N GLU A 50 -20.63 14.49 -3.11
CA GLU A 50 -20.83 13.69 -1.89
C GLU A 50 -20.70 12.18 -2.21
N LEU A 51 -21.36 11.72 -3.28
CA LEU A 51 -21.24 10.33 -3.74
C LEU A 51 -19.80 9.98 -4.13
N PHE A 52 -19.11 10.88 -4.83
CA PHE A 52 -17.72 10.68 -5.26
C PHE A 52 -16.75 10.67 -4.07
N ALA A 53 -16.99 11.48 -3.05
CA ALA A 53 -16.23 11.46 -1.80
C ALA A 53 -16.41 10.12 -1.06
N GLY A 54 -17.66 9.63 -0.96
CA GLY A 54 -17.94 8.31 -0.39
C GLY A 54 -17.27 7.17 -1.17
N TYR A 55 -17.30 7.23 -2.50
CA TYR A 55 -16.57 6.26 -3.34
C TYR A 55 -15.06 6.28 -3.06
N ASN A 56 -14.43 7.45 -2.99
CA ASN A 56 -12.99 7.57 -2.72
C ASN A 56 -12.64 7.04 -1.33
N ALA A 57 -13.46 7.30 -0.31
CA ALA A 57 -13.27 6.76 1.03
C ALA A 57 -13.30 5.21 1.03
N CYS A 58 -14.29 4.60 0.39
CA CYS A 58 -14.37 3.14 0.25
C CYS A 58 -13.16 2.56 -0.50
N MET A 59 -12.70 3.25 -1.55
CA MET A 59 -11.52 2.84 -2.32
C MET A 59 -10.24 2.90 -1.48
N GLU A 60 -10.07 3.94 -0.67
CA GLU A 60 -8.92 4.08 0.23
C GLU A 60 -8.89 2.98 1.29
N GLU A 61 -10.04 2.69 1.92
CA GLU A 61 -10.18 1.58 2.87
C GLU A 61 -9.87 0.22 2.21
N TYR A 62 -10.42 -0.04 1.02
CA TYR A 62 -10.16 -1.26 0.26
C TYR A 62 -8.68 -1.44 -0.07
N LEU A 63 -8.02 -0.38 -0.57
CA LEU A 63 -6.59 -0.41 -0.89
C LEU A 63 -5.74 -0.60 0.37
N GLY A 64 -6.14 -0.02 1.50
CA GLY A 64 -5.51 -0.25 2.80
C GLY A 64 -5.57 -1.71 3.22
N ALA A 65 -6.76 -2.33 3.19
CA ALA A 65 -6.95 -3.74 3.52
C ALA A 65 -6.16 -4.67 2.58
N LEU A 66 -6.16 -4.37 1.27
CA LEU A 66 -5.39 -5.15 0.29
C LEU A 66 -3.88 -5.04 0.55
N ALA A 67 -3.38 -3.86 0.90
CA ALA A 67 -1.97 -3.65 1.21
C ALA A 67 -1.55 -4.41 2.48
N GLU A 68 -2.40 -4.42 3.51
CA GLU A 68 -2.18 -5.20 4.75
C GLU A 68 -2.14 -6.71 4.46
N GLN A 69 -3.11 -7.21 3.67
CA GLN A 69 -3.15 -8.61 3.29
C GLN A 69 -1.90 -9.01 2.50
N ALA A 70 -1.52 -8.22 1.48
CA ALA A 70 -0.34 -8.47 0.67
C ALA A 70 0.96 -8.47 1.52
N PHE A 71 1.05 -7.58 2.50
CA PHE A 71 2.15 -7.56 3.46
C PHE A 71 2.19 -8.86 4.28
N CYS A 72 1.07 -9.28 4.87
CA CYS A 72 0.98 -10.51 5.65
C CYS A 72 1.34 -11.75 4.82
N GLU A 73 0.83 -11.84 3.60
CA GLU A 73 1.14 -12.93 2.67
C GLU A 73 2.62 -12.94 2.28
N GLY A 74 3.21 -11.78 1.99
CA GLY A 74 4.63 -11.64 1.71
C GLY A 74 5.52 -12.10 2.86
N PHE A 75 5.16 -11.77 4.11
CA PHE A 75 5.87 -12.25 5.30
C PHE A 75 5.74 -13.77 5.50
N ARG A 76 4.54 -14.34 5.31
CA ARG A 76 4.34 -15.79 5.37
C ARG A 76 5.16 -16.52 4.32
N LEU A 77 5.21 -15.99 3.10
CA LEU A 77 6.04 -16.54 2.04
C LEU A 77 7.54 -16.46 2.40
N GLY A 78 8.00 -15.30 2.87
CA GLY A 78 9.39 -15.13 3.33
C GLY A 78 9.78 -16.12 4.42
N ALA A 79 8.90 -16.33 5.41
CA ALA A 79 9.13 -17.31 6.48
C ALA A 79 9.22 -18.75 5.96
N ARG A 80 8.35 -19.13 5.01
CA ARG A 80 8.41 -20.46 4.36
C ARG A 80 9.72 -20.65 3.61
N LEU A 81 10.12 -19.68 2.79
CA LEU A 81 11.39 -19.73 2.05
C LEU A 81 12.59 -19.86 2.99
N LEU A 82 12.62 -19.11 4.10
CA LEU A 82 13.69 -19.24 5.10
C LEU A 82 13.70 -20.62 5.75
N SER A 83 12.53 -21.16 6.09
CA SER A 83 12.40 -22.50 6.67
C SER A 83 12.86 -23.59 5.69
N GLU A 84 12.61 -23.45 4.39
CA GLU A 84 13.08 -24.40 3.38
C GLU A 84 14.60 -24.31 3.20
N VAL A 85 15.16 -23.10 3.15
CA VAL A 85 16.60 -22.88 2.94
C VAL A 85 17.44 -23.34 4.14
N PHE A 86 16.97 -23.10 5.37
CA PHE A 86 17.73 -23.36 6.59
C PHE A 86 17.22 -24.57 7.39
N GLY A 87 16.05 -25.11 7.08
CA GLY A 87 15.45 -26.25 7.77
C GLY A 87 15.96 -27.62 7.29
N GLU A 88 16.70 -27.70 6.19
CA GLU A 88 17.31 -28.95 5.69
C GLU A 88 18.72 -29.23 6.30
N SER A 89 19.12 -28.54 7.36
CA SER A 89 20.43 -28.74 8.03
C SER A 89 20.30 -29.36 9.44
N SER A 90 19.49 -30.42 9.60
CA SER A 90 19.43 -31.23 10.84
C SER A 90 19.51 -32.72 10.53
#